data_AF-A0A7L0BFN3-F1
#
_entry.id   AF-A0A7L0BFN3-F1
#
_cell.length_a   1.000
_cell.length_b   1.000
_cell.length_c   1.000
_cell.angle_alpha   90.00
_cell.angle_beta   90.00
_cell.angle_gamma   90.00
#
_symmetry.space_group_name_H-M   'P 1'
#
loop_
_entity.id
_entity.type
_entity.pdbx_description
1 polymer ?
#
loop_
_entity_poly.entity_id
_entity_poly.type
_entity_poly.pdbx_seq_one_letter_code
_entity_poly.pdbx_strand_id
1 'polypeptide(L)'
;DALESAMKHGLWGHALLLASKMDSRTHARVMTRFANSLPINDPLQTVYQLMSGRMPAASTCCGDEKWGDWRPHLAMVLSNLTSNVDLESRTIATMGDTLASKGLLDAAHFCYLMAQVGFGVYTRKTTKLVLIGSNHSLPFFKFATNEAIQRTEAYEYAQSLGTQPGCLPNFQVFKFIYACRLAEMGLAAQAFHYCEVISRTVLKDPHYYSPVLIGQLIQMSSQLRLFDPQIKEKPEQESFIEPSWLVRLRHVDGQIK
;
A
#
# COMPACT_ATOMS: atom_id res chain seq x y z
N ASP A 1 -12.06 -36.66 -34.29
CA ASP A 1 -13.50 -36.40 -34.52
C ASP A 1 -14.32 -36.29 -33.25
N ALA A 2 -14.28 -37.27 -32.34
CA ALA A 2 -15.05 -37.23 -31.08
C ALA A 2 -14.77 -35.96 -30.22
N LEU A 3 -13.49 -35.58 -30.08
CA LEU A 3 -13.08 -34.39 -29.31
C LEU A 3 -13.64 -33.09 -29.90
N GLU A 4 -13.44 -32.83 -31.20
CA GLU A 4 -13.95 -31.62 -31.85
C GLU A 4 -15.49 -31.57 -31.84
N SER A 5 -16.16 -32.71 -31.98
CA SER A 5 -17.62 -32.79 -31.84
C SER A 5 -18.06 -32.40 -30.43
N ALA A 6 -17.43 -32.94 -29.38
CA ALA A 6 -17.73 -32.59 -27.99
C ALA A 6 -17.53 -31.10 -27.71
N MET A 7 -16.44 -30.50 -28.21
CA MET A 7 -16.15 -29.07 -28.06
C MET A 7 -17.16 -28.19 -28.81
N LYS A 8 -17.56 -28.57 -30.02
CA LYS A 8 -18.54 -27.81 -30.82
C LYS A 8 -19.93 -27.77 -30.16
N HIS A 9 -20.30 -28.82 -29.43
CA HIS A 9 -21.59 -28.92 -28.73
C HIS A 9 -21.52 -28.51 -27.25
N GLY A 10 -20.39 -27.97 -26.77
CA GLY A 10 -20.25 -27.51 -25.38
C GLY A 10 -20.18 -28.62 -24.33
N LEU A 11 -19.92 -29.88 -24.73
CA LEU A 11 -19.79 -31.04 -23.84
C LEU A 11 -18.40 -31.08 -23.18
N TRP A 12 -18.06 -30.01 -22.44
CA TRP A 12 -16.71 -29.76 -21.94
C TRP A 12 -16.18 -30.83 -20.99
N GLY A 13 -17.04 -31.45 -20.17
CA GLY A 13 -16.63 -32.57 -19.30
C GLY A 13 -16.07 -33.76 -20.11
N HIS A 14 -16.73 -34.13 -21.20
CA HIS A 14 -16.26 -35.19 -22.09
C HIS A 14 -15.02 -34.76 -22.87
N ALA A 15 -15.00 -33.52 -23.37
CA ALA A 15 -13.87 -32.98 -24.12
C ALA A 15 -12.58 -32.94 -23.27
N LEU A 16 -12.68 -32.48 -22.02
CA LEU A 16 -11.55 -32.42 -21.08
C LEU A 16 -11.07 -33.81 -20.67
N LEU A 17 -12.00 -34.73 -20.39
CA LEU A 17 -11.65 -36.12 -20.07
C LEU A 17 -10.91 -36.80 -21.23
N LEU A 18 -11.43 -36.67 -22.46
CA LEU A 18 -10.78 -37.20 -23.65
C LEU A 18 -9.40 -36.57 -23.85
N ALA A 19 -9.31 -35.24 -23.77
CA ALA A 19 -8.05 -34.51 -23.95
C ALA A 19 -6.99 -34.87 -22.92
N SER A 20 -7.38 -35.21 -21.68
CA SER A 20 -6.45 -35.63 -20.61
C SER A 20 -5.71 -36.94 -20.90
N LYS A 21 -6.25 -37.76 -21.82
CA LYS A 21 -5.66 -39.02 -22.28
C LYS A 21 -4.90 -38.88 -23.60
N MET A 22 -4.81 -37.67 -24.13
CA MET A 22 -4.08 -37.35 -25.37
C MET A 22 -2.74 -36.69 -25.03
N ASP A 23 -2.08 -36.10 -26.03
CA ASP A 23 -0.84 -35.35 -25.84
C ASP A 23 -1.07 -34.01 -25.12
N SER A 24 -0.01 -33.50 -24.49
CA SER A 24 -0.04 -32.27 -23.68
C SER A 24 -0.46 -31.03 -24.48
N ARG A 25 -0.14 -30.97 -25.78
CA ARG A 25 -0.51 -29.85 -26.66
C ARG A 25 -2.01 -29.86 -26.93
N THR A 26 -2.59 -31.03 -27.20
CA THR A 26 -4.04 -31.19 -27.35
C THR A 26 -4.77 -30.83 -26.06
N HIS A 27 -4.30 -31.31 -24.91
CA HIS A 27 -4.87 -30.97 -23.60
C HIS A 27 -4.87 -29.45 -23.34
N ALA A 28 -3.74 -28.78 -23.58
CA ALA A 28 -3.63 -27.33 -23.41
C ALA A 28 -4.55 -26.54 -24.36
N ARG A 29 -4.72 -27.01 -25.62
CA ARG A 29 -5.62 -26.39 -26.59
C ARG A 29 -7.08 -26.46 -26.13
N VAL A 30 -7.52 -27.61 -25.62
CA VAL A 30 -8.88 -27.81 -25.14
C VAL A 30 -9.15 -26.98 -23.89
N MET A 31 -8.20 -26.96 -22.94
CA MET A 31 -8.27 -26.08 -21.75
C MET A 31 -8.42 -24.61 -22.12
N THR A 32 -7.65 -24.12 -23.10
CA THR A 32 -7.74 -22.74 -23.57
C THR A 32 -9.10 -22.43 -24.18
N ARG A 33 -9.64 -23.35 -24.99
CA ARG A 33 -10.94 -23.15 -25.66
C ARG A 33 -12.12 -23.24 -24.68
N PHE A 34 -12.01 -24.08 -23.64
CA PHE A 34 -12.94 -24.12 -22.53
C PHE A 34 -12.94 -22.80 -21.74
N ALA A 35 -11.75 -22.31 -21.34
CA ALA A 35 -11.63 -21.05 -20.59
C ALA A 35 -12.22 -19.85 -21.37
N ASN A 36 -12.05 -19.84 -22.70
CA ASN A 36 -12.62 -18.81 -23.58
C ASN A 36 -14.12 -18.98 -23.87
N SER A 37 -14.72 -20.10 -23.48
CA SER A 37 -16.17 -20.31 -23.60
C SER A 37 -16.97 -19.73 -22.43
N LEU A 38 -16.28 -19.39 -21.34
CA LEU A 38 -16.87 -18.73 -20.18
C LEU A 38 -17.17 -17.26 -20.48
N PRO A 39 -18.13 -16.65 -19.75
CA PRO A 39 -18.36 -15.21 -19.84
C PRO A 39 -17.06 -14.43 -19.56
N ILE A 40 -16.86 -13.33 -20.30
CA ILE A 40 -15.63 -12.55 -20.19
C ILE A 40 -15.44 -11.91 -18.81
N ASN A 41 -16.54 -11.67 -18.09
CA ASN A 41 -16.55 -11.12 -16.74
C ASN A 41 -16.62 -12.20 -15.65
N ASP A 42 -16.50 -13.48 -16.00
CA ASP A 42 -16.49 -14.56 -15.03
C ASP A 42 -15.13 -14.57 -14.28
N PRO A 43 -15.12 -14.53 -12.93
CA PRO A 43 -13.88 -14.65 -12.16
C PRO A 43 -13.08 -15.93 -12.46
N LEU A 44 -13.73 -17.00 -12.90
CA LEU A 44 -13.04 -18.21 -13.36
C LEU A 44 -12.17 -17.94 -14.60
N GLN A 45 -12.57 -17.03 -15.48
CA GLN A 45 -11.72 -16.65 -16.61
C GLN A 45 -10.41 -16.00 -16.14
N THR A 46 -10.47 -15.25 -15.02
CA THR A 46 -9.29 -14.60 -14.42
C THR A 46 -8.28 -15.64 -13.94
N VAL A 47 -8.74 -16.68 -13.23
CA VAL A 47 -7.84 -17.72 -12.74
C VAL A 47 -7.27 -18.55 -13.87
N TYR A 48 -8.06 -18.89 -14.89
CA TYR A 48 -7.54 -19.64 -16.04
C TYR A 48 -6.47 -18.86 -16.82
N GLN A 49 -6.64 -17.55 -16.97
CA GLN A 49 -5.62 -16.69 -17.58
C GLN A 49 -4.34 -16.67 -16.73
N LEU A 50 -4.47 -16.52 -15.41
CA LEU A 50 -3.34 -16.52 -14.49
C LEU A 50 -2.58 -17.86 -14.49
N MET A 51 -3.31 -18.99 -14.40
CA MET A 51 -2.74 -20.35 -14.48
C MET A 51 -2.02 -20.62 -15.81
N SER A 52 -2.42 -19.94 -16.89
CA SER A 52 -1.73 -20.00 -18.19
C SER A 52 -0.48 -19.10 -18.28
N GLY A 53 -0.10 -18.43 -17.18
CA GLY A 53 1.02 -17.50 -17.13
C GLY A 53 0.76 -16.18 -17.87
N ARG A 54 -0.51 -15.83 -18.11
CA ARG A 54 -0.91 -14.62 -18.83
C ARG A 54 -1.53 -13.61 -17.88
N MET A 55 -1.33 -12.33 -18.17
CA MET A 55 -2.03 -11.27 -17.45
C MET A 55 -3.54 -11.36 -17.73
N PRO A 56 -4.39 -11.47 -16.70
CA PRO A 56 -5.82 -11.53 -16.90
C PRO A 56 -6.38 -10.24 -17.50
N ALA A 57 -7.34 -10.34 -18.41
CA ALA A 57 -7.99 -9.17 -19.02
C ALA A 57 -8.73 -8.31 -17.98
N ALA A 58 -9.13 -8.91 -16.86
CA ALA A 58 -9.73 -8.22 -15.71
C ALA A 58 -8.83 -7.09 -15.17
N SER A 59 -7.50 -7.23 -15.26
CA SER A 59 -6.57 -6.22 -14.72
C SER A 59 -6.63 -4.89 -15.48
N THR A 60 -7.01 -4.92 -16.77
CA THR A 60 -7.08 -3.72 -17.63
C THR A 60 -8.50 -3.25 -17.90
N CYS A 61 -9.51 -4.03 -17.52
CA CYS A 61 -10.90 -3.76 -17.90
C CYS A 61 -11.89 -3.71 -16.72
N CYS A 62 -11.48 -4.09 -15.51
CA CYS A 62 -12.35 -4.06 -14.32
C CYS A 62 -12.92 -2.66 -14.04
N GLY A 63 -14.15 -2.58 -13.51
CA GLY A 63 -14.82 -1.31 -13.21
C GLY A 63 -15.49 -0.62 -14.39
N ASP A 64 -15.54 -1.25 -15.58
CA ASP A 64 -16.45 -0.85 -16.68
C ASP A 64 -17.78 -1.58 -16.57
N GLU A 65 -18.85 -1.02 -17.18
CA GLU A 65 -20.18 -1.66 -17.25
C GLU A 65 -20.12 -3.11 -17.77
N LYS A 66 -19.17 -3.40 -18.67
CA LYS A 66 -18.99 -4.74 -19.27
C LYS A 66 -18.34 -5.77 -18.34
N TRP A 67 -17.42 -5.32 -17.48
CA TRP A 67 -16.64 -6.21 -16.60
C TRP A 67 -17.19 -6.24 -15.18
N GLY A 68 -17.92 -5.21 -14.77
CA GLY A 68 -18.54 -5.12 -13.46
C GLY A 68 -17.52 -4.95 -12.33
N ASP A 69 -17.81 -5.58 -11.20
CA ASP A 69 -17.10 -5.41 -9.95
C ASP A 69 -15.68 -6.02 -10.00
N TRP A 70 -14.68 -5.26 -9.57
CA TRP A 70 -13.28 -5.69 -9.52
C TRP A 70 -13.00 -6.69 -8.38
N ARG A 71 -13.81 -6.68 -7.31
CA ARG A 71 -13.55 -7.44 -6.08
C ARG A 71 -13.45 -8.96 -6.31
N PRO A 72 -14.39 -9.61 -7.04
CA PRO A 72 -14.28 -11.05 -7.31
C PRO A 72 -13.04 -11.42 -8.13
N HIS A 73 -12.64 -10.57 -9.09
CA HIS A 73 -11.44 -10.79 -9.90
C HIS A 73 -10.17 -10.69 -9.05
N LEU A 74 -10.07 -9.67 -8.19
CA LEU A 74 -8.93 -9.57 -7.28
C LEU A 74 -8.88 -10.75 -6.30
N ALA A 75 -10.03 -11.16 -5.75
CA ALA A 75 -10.11 -12.32 -4.87
C ALA A 75 -9.58 -13.59 -5.56
N MET A 76 -9.93 -13.81 -6.84
CA MET A 76 -9.38 -14.93 -7.61
C MET A 76 -7.86 -14.87 -7.75
N VAL A 77 -7.29 -13.70 -8.00
CA VAL A 77 -5.82 -13.54 -8.08
C VAL A 77 -5.17 -13.82 -6.73
N LEU A 78 -5.72 -13.27 -5.64
CA LEU A 78 -5.16 -13.41 -4.29
C LEU A 78 -5.29 -14.82 -3.71
N SER A 79 -6.37 -15.55 -4.02
CA SER A 79 -6.58 -16.92 -3.55
C SER A 79 -5.79 -17.96 -4.35
N ASN A 80 -5.26 -17.58 -5.51
CA ASN A 80 -4.51 -18.45 -6.41
C ASN A 80 -3.11 -17.90 -6.67
N LEU A 81 -2.50 -17.29 -5.65
CA LEU A 81 -1.08 -16.93 -5.69
C LEU A 81 -0.27 -18.23 -5.85
N THR A 82 0.46 -18.32 -6.94
CA THR A 82 1.29 -19.44 -7.36
C THR A 82 2.77 -19.09 -7.14
N SER A 83 3.68 -19.84 -7.78
CA SER A 83 5.12 -19.59 -7.70
C SER A 83 5.59 -18.36 -8.51
N ASN A 84 4.71 -17.71 -9.31
CA ASN A 84 5.08 -16.55 -10.13
C ASN A 84 4.64 -15.23 -9.47
N VAL A 85 5.30 -14.90 -8.35
CA VAL A 85 5.03 -13.72 -7.53
C VAL A 85 5.11 -12.41 -8.35
N ASP A 86 6.00 -12.34 -9.33
CA ASP A 86 6.18 -11.15 -10.17
C ASP A 86 4.97 -10.89 -11.08
N LEU A 87 4.42 -11.93 -11.72
CA LEU A 87 3.22 -11.80 -12.56
C LEU A 87 2.01 -11.39 -11.72
N GLU A 88 1.88 -11.94 -10.53
CA GLU A 88 0.76 -11.69 -9.62
C GLU A 88 0.79 -10.26 -9.08
N SER A 89 1.93 -9.83 -8.53
CA SER A 89 2.11 -8.45 -8.06
C SER A 89 1.86 -7.45 -9.19
N ARG A 90 2.39 -7.70 -10.40
CA ARG A 90 2.11 -6.87 -11.58
C ARG A 90 0.64 -6.85 -11.96
N THR A 91 -0.04 -7.99 -11.95
CA THR A 91 -1.47 -8.10 -12.29
C THR A 91 -2.31 -7.24 -11.33
N ILE A 92 -2.04 -7.34 -10.03
CA ILE A 92 -2.75 -6.56 -9.01
C ILE A 92 -2.40 -5.07 -9.16
N ALA A 93 -1.14 -4.72 -9.40
CA ALA A 93 -0.74 -3.34 -9.60
C ALA A 93 -1.37 -2.71 -10.86
N THR A 94 -1.49 -3.45 -11.96
CA THR A 94 -2.19 -3.02 -13.19
C THR A 94 -3.69 -2.85 -12.94
N MET A 95 -4.31 -3.74 -12.16
CA MET A 95 -5.70 -3.55 -11.71
C MET A 95 -5.86 -2.23 -10.94
N GLY A 96 -4.92 -1.93 -10.04
CA GLY A 96 -4.88 -0.65 -9.34
C GLY A 96 -4.77 0.56 -10.27
N ASP A 97 -3.90 0.50 -11.28
CA ASP A 97 -3.74 1.57 -12.28
C ASP A 97 -5.05 1.82 -13.05
N THR A 98 -5.72 0.74 -13.47
CA THR A 98 -7.01 0.80 -14.16
C THR A 98 -8.08 1.46 -13.28
N LEU A 99 -8.21 1.02 -12.02
CA LEU A 99 -9.18 1.58 -11.07
C LEU A 99 -8.89 3.05 -10.76
N ALA A 100 -7.61 3.43 -10.64
CA ALA A 100 -7.20 4.81 -10.43
C ALA A 100 -7.59 5.70 -11.61
N SER A 101 -7.37 5.24 -12.86
CA SER A 101 -7.77 5.98 -14.06
C SER A 101 -9.29 6.20 -14.19
N LYS A 102 -10.09 5.34 -13.52
CA LYS A 102 -11.55 5.45 -13.42
C LYS A 102 -12.03 6.27 -12.21
N GLY A 103 -11.11 6.83 -11.43
CA GLY A 103 -11.44 7.61 -10.22
C GLY A 103 -11.82 6.77 -9.00
N LEU A 104 -11.64 5.45 -9.04
CA LEU A 104 -11.92 4.55 -7.91
C LEU A 104 -10.70 4.45 -6.99
N LEU A 105 -10.41 5.54 -6.29
CA LEU A 105 -9.18 5.71 -5.51
C LEU A 105 -8.98 4.65 -4.42
N ASP A 106 -10.01 4.39 -3.60
CA ASP A 106 -9.91 3.43 -2.50
C ASP A 106 -9.68 2.01 -3.02
N ALA A 107 -10.31 1.65 -4.14
CA ALA A 107 -10.12 0.38 -4.81
C ALA A 107 -8.69 0.26 -5.37
N ALA A 108 -8.18 1.32 -6.00
CA ALA A 108 -6.81 1.35 -6.49
C ALA A 108 -5.77 1.21 -5.37
N HIS A 109 -5.95 1.95 -4.28
CA HIS A 109 -5.09 1.85 -3.10
C HIS A 109 -5.15 0.45 -2.47
N PHE A 110 -6.33 -0.18 -2.40
CA PHE A 110 -6.44 -1.56 -1.97
C PHE A 110 -5.58 -2.50 -2.82
N CYS A 111 -5.67 -2.39 -4.15
CA CYS A 111 -4.81 -3.16 -5.06
C CYS A 111 -3.32 -2.88 -4.79
N TYR A 112 -2.89 -1.63 -4.65
CA TYR A 112 -1.49 -1.31 -4.37
C TYR A 112 -0.98 -1.90 -3.06
N LEU A 113 -1.78 -1.89 -2.00
CA LEU A 113 -1.45 -2.54 -0.73
C LEU A 113 -1.32 -4.06 -0.90
N MET A 114 -2.26 -4.70 -1.59
CA MET A 114 -2.22 -6.13 -1.85
C MET A 114 -1.05 -6.55 -2.75
N ALA A 115 -0.63 -5.68 -3.67
CA ALA A 115 0.54 -5.86 -4.52
C ALA A 115 1.87 -5.55 -3.82
N GLN A 116 1.85 -5.11 -2.55
CA GLN A 116 3.01 -4.65 -1.78
C GLN A 116 3.78 -3.50 -2.47
N VAL A 117 3.04 -2.59 -3.09
CA VAL A 117 3.63 -1.38 -3.70
C VAL A 117 4.09 -0.43 -2.59
N GLY A 118 5.37 -0.04 -2.65
CA GLY A 118 5.97 0.86 -1.67
C GLY A 118 5.35 2.26 -1.66
N PHE A 119 5.39 2.89 -0.49
CA PHE A 119 4.95 4.27 -0.29
C PHE A 119 6.00 5.24 -0.85
N GLY A 120 5.62 5.98 -1.90
CA GLY A 120 6.52 6.89 -2.60
C GLY A 120 6.53 8.32 -2.04
N VAL A 121 7.00 9.24 -2.88
CA VAL A 121 7.19 10.65 -2.52
C VAL A 121 6.10 11.49 -3.18
N TYR A 122 5.47 12.40 -2.42
CA TYR A 122 4.39 13.28 -2.90
C TYR A 122 4.70 14.01 -4.21
N THR A 123 5.94 14.50 -4.38
CA THR A 123 6.34 15.30 -5.55
C THR A 123 6.49 14.47 -6.84
N ARG A 124 6.60 13.14 -6.73
CA ARG A 124 6.77 12.25 -7.88
C ARG A 124 5.40 11.85 -8.43
N LYS A 125 5.06 12.35 -9.63
CA LYS A 125 3.80 12.07 -10.33
C LYS A 125 3.58 10.59 -10.69
N THR A 126 4.66 9.81 -10.77
CA THR A 126 4.62 8.38 -11.06
C THR A 126 4.36 7.53 -9.81
N THR A 127 4.28 8.14 -8.63
CA THR A 127 3.98 7.42 -7.40
C THR A 127 2.57 6.86 -7.46
N LYS A 128 2.38 5.63 -6.97
CA LYS A 128 1.06 5.00 -6.93
C LYS A 128 0.35 5.23 -5.59
N LEU A 129 1.13 5.29 -4.50
CA LEU A 129 0.64 5.41 -3.13
C LEU A 129 1.58 6.29 -2.30
N VAL A 130 1.04 7.29 -1.61
CA VAL A 130 1.78 8.18 -0.68
C VAL A 130 1.08 8.24 0.68
N LEU A 131 -0.23 8.50 0.68
CA LEU A 131 -1.09 8.38 1.85
C LEU A 131 -2.32 7.55 1.44
N ILE A 132 -2.73 6.63 2.30
CA ILE A 132 -3.90 5.80 2.06
C ILE A 132 -5.15 6.69 2.08
N GLY A 133 -5.99 6.50 1.06
CA GLY A 133 -7.25 7.22 0.89
C GLY A 133 -7.09 8.65 0.35
N SER A 134 -5.90 9.06 -0.11
CA SER A 134 -5.71 10.40 -0.68
C SER A 134 -4.91 10.41 -1.98
N ASN A 135 -5.38 11.19 -2.95
CA ASN A 135 -4.75 11.30 -4.27
C ASN A 135 -3.67 12.39 -4.25
N HIS A 136 -2.41 11.99 -4.39
CA HIS A 136 -1.25 12.89 -4.41
C HIS A 136 -1.16 13.80 -5.65
N SER A 137 -2.05 13.62 -6.64
CA SER A 137 -2.23 14.58 -7.74
C SER A 137 -3.01 15.84 -7.31
N LEU A 138 -3.66 15.81 -6.15
CA LEU A 138 -4.37 16.98 -5.60
C LEU A 138 -3.40 17.99 -4.98
N PRO A 139 -3.78 19.27 -4.88
CA PRO A 139 -3.02 20.25 -4.11
C PRO A 139 -2.73 19.76 -2.69
N PHE A 140 -1.55 20.09 -2.17
CA PHE A 140 -1.02 19.53 -0.92
C PHE A 140 -2.02 19.57 0.26
N PHE A 141 -2.74 20.68 0.42
CA PHE A 141 -3.73 20.84 1.49
C PHE A 141 -4.92 19.87 1.37
N LYS A 142 -5.34 19.54 0.13
CA LYS A 142 -6.39 18.55 -0.13
C LYS A 142 -5.86 17.12 -0.07
N PHE A 143 -4.56 16.94 -0.26
CA PHE A 143 -3.91 15.64 -0.20
C PHE A 143 -3.62 15.21 1.25
N ALA A 144 -2.90 16.04 2.01
CA ALA A 144 -2.42 15.71 3.35
C ALA A 144 -3.50 15.98 4.42
N THR A 145 -4.68 15.37 4.29
CA THR A 145 -5.75 15.50 5.30
C THR A 145 -5.44 14.67 6.55
N ASN A 146 -6.09 14.98 7.67
CA ASN A 146 -5.89 14.22 8.91
C ASN A 146 -6.34 12.77 8.74
N GLU A 147 -7.44 12.54 8.03
CA GLU A 147 -7.98 11.22 7.76
C GLU A 147 -7.00 10.36 6.97
N ALA A 148 -6.34 10.93 5.95
CA ALA A 148 -5.36 10.21 5.14
C ALA A 148 -4.11 9.84 5.95
N ILE A 149 -3.66 10.75 6.83
CA ILE A 149 -2.53 10.51 7.73
C ILE A 149 -2.90 9.41 8.74
N GLN A 150 -4.05 9.51 9.40
CA GLN A 150 -4.52 8.52 10.38
C GLN A 150 -4.72 7.13 9.75
N ARG A 151 -5.31 7.05 8.55
CA ARG A 151 -5.44 5.79 7.81
C ARG A 151 -4.09 5.16 7.49
N THR A 152 -3.12 5.98 7.09
CA THR A 152 -1.76 5.50 6.78
C THR A 152 -1.03 5.06 8.05
N GLU A 153 -1.23 5.76 9.16
CA GLU A 153 -0.68 5.38 10.46
C GLU A 153 -1.28 4.07 10.99
N ALA A 154 -2.59 3.86 10.84
CA ALA A 154 -3.24 2.59 11.20
C ALA A 154 -2.65 1.41 10.39
N TYR A 155 -2.33 1.63 9.11
CA TYR A 155 -1.66 0.64 8.28
C TYR A 155 -0.20 0.38 8.72
N GLU A 156 0.57 1.43 9.01
CA GLU A 156 1.93 1.28 9.56
C GLU A 156 1.91 0.52 10.89
N TYR A 157 0.96 0.83 11.78
CA TYR A 157 0.75 0.09 13.02
C TYR A 157 0.42 -1.38 12.77
N ALA A 158 -0.53 -1.68 11.87
CA ALA A 158 -0.87 -3.06 11.53
C ALA A 158 0.34 -3.85 10.99
N GLN A 159 1.19 -3.23 10.16
CA GLN A 159 2.44 -3.86 9.71
C GLN A 159 3.43 -4.10 10.86
N SER A 160 3.50 -3.19 11.84
CA SER A 160 4.41 -3.33 12.98
C SER A 160 4.08 -4.50 13.90
N LEU A 161 2.83 -4.99 13.87
CA LEU A 161 2.38 -6.19 14.57
C LEU A 161 2.78 -7.50 13.86
N GLY A 162 3.24 -7.41 12.61
CA GLY A 162 3.68 -8.54 11.81
C GLY A 162 5.11 -9.01 12.12
N THR A 163 5.55 -10.05 11.42
CA THR A 163 6.88 -10.66 11.59
C THR A 163 8.03 -9.82 11.02
N GLN A 164 7.75 -8.86 10.14
CA GLN A 164 8.70 -7.92 9.57
C GLN A 164 8.14 -6.51 9.71
N PRO A 165 8.42 -5.81 10.82
CA PRO A 165 7.94 -4.46 11.04
C PRO A 165 8.57 -3.52 10.02
N GLY A 166 7.80 -3.17 8.99
CA GLY A 166 8.16 -2.14 8.02
C GLY A 166 8.03 -0.75 8.64
N CYS A 167 9.06 0.08 8.45
CA CYS A 167 8.95 1.51 8.69
C CYS A 167 8.61 2.20 7.36
N LEU A 168 7.80 3.26 7.38
CA LEU A 168 7.57 4.11 6.21
C LEU A 168 8.41 5.39 6.33
N PRO A 169 9.61 5.49 5.72
CA PRO A 169 10.49 6.65 5.92
C PRO A 169 9.87 7.94 5.40
N ASN A 170 9.27 7.90 4.21
CA ASN A 170 8.57 9.05 3.63
C ASN A 170 7.33 9.48 4.42
N PHE A 171 6.81 8.62 5.32
CA PHE A 171 5.63 8.94 6.11
C PHE A 171 5.92 9.89 7.28
N GLN A 172 7.17 9.96 7.74
CA GLN A 172 7.55 10.76 8.91
C GLN A 172 7.27 12.25 8.76
N VAL A 173 7.39 12.80 7.55
CA VAL A 173 7.03 14.21 7.28
C VAL A 173 5.53 14.48 7.48
N PHE A 174 4.67 13.51 7.17
CA PHE A 174 3.23 13.64 7.34
C PHE A 174 2.83 13.48 8.81
N LYS A 175 3.50 12.59 9.55
CA LYS A 175 3.37 12.53 11.01
C LYS A 175 3.76 13.86 11.67
N PHE A 176 4.82 14.50 11.18
CA PHE A 176 5.24 15.81 11.70
C PHE A 176 4.18 16.88 11.44
N ILE A 177 3.60 16.93 10.23
CA ILE A 177 2.50 17.84 9.91
C ILE A 177 1.30 17.62 10.84
N TYR A 178 0.96 16.35 11.11
CA TYR A 178 -0.12 16.03 12.04
C TYR A 178 0.22 16.47 13.47
N ALA A 179 1.46 16.29 13.92
CA ALA A 179 1.92 16.80 15.20
C ALA A 179 1.76 18.33 15.28
N CYS A 180 2.14 19.08 14.24
CA CYS A 180 1.95 20.54 14.21
C CYS A 180 0.47 20.91 14.39
N ARG A 181 -0.43 20.23 13.67
CA ARG A 181 -1.88 20.43 13.80
C ARG A 181 -2.39 20.12 15.21
N LEU A 182 -1.89 19.07 15.86
CA LEU A 182 -2.22 18.76 17.24
C LEU A 182 -1.77 19.87 18.19
N ALA A 183 -0.55 20.39 18.02
CA ALA A 183 -0.03 21.49 18.82
C ALA A 183 -0.85 22.78 18.65
N GLU A 184 -1.24 23.12 17.41
CA GLU A 184 -2.10 24.26 17.09
C GLU A 184 -3.48 24.16 17.76
N MET A 185 -3.99 22.94 17.96
CA MET A 185 -5.24 22.68 18.67
C MET A 185 -5.08 22.55 20.19
N GLY A 186 -3.88 22.82 20.73
CA GLY A 186 -3.59 22.75 22.17
C GLY A 186 -3.32 21.35 22.71
N LEU A 187 -3.24 20.33 21.85
CA LEU A 187 -2.94 18.94 22.21
C LEU A 187 -1.42 18.70 22.33
N ALA A 188 -0.75 19.55 23.13
CA ALA A 188 0.70 19.63 23.22
C ALA A 188 1.38 18.32 23.64
N ALA A 189 0.80 17.59 24.60
CA ALA A 189 1.34 16.31 25.06
C ALA A 189 1.34 15.25 23.94
N GLN A 190 0.28 15.20 23.13
CA GLN A 190 0.19 14.28 21.99
C GLN A 190 1.17 14.70 20.90
N ALA A 191 1.24 15.99 20.58
CA ALA A 191 2.19 16.52 19.61
C ALA A 191 3.64 16.21 20.00
N PHE A 192 4.00 16.37 21.28
CA PHE A 192 5.32 16.02 21.80
C PHE A 192 5.62 14.53 21.68
N HIS A 193 4.64 13.66 21.97
CA HIS A 193 4.79 12.22 21.76
C HIS A 193 5.05 11.87 20.29
N TYR A 194 4.34 12.49 19.34
CA TYR A 194 4.64 12.34 17.91
C TYR A 194 6.08 12.77 17.60
N CYS A 195 6.54 13.90 18.14
CA CYS A 195 7.92 14.36 17.95
C CYS A 195 8.94 13.32 18.43
N GLU A 196 8.71 12.70 19.59
CA GLU A 196 9.57 11.62 20.09
C GLU A 196 9.60 10.42 19.14
N VAL A 197 8.43 9.92 18.72
CA VAL A 197 8.31 8.75 17.83
C VAL A 197 9.01 9.01 16.50
N ILE A 198 8.79 10.18 15.91
CA ILE A 198 9.45 10.59 14.66
C ILE A 198 10.97 10.66 14.87
N SER A 199 11.42 11.27 15.97
CA SER A 199 12.85 11.41 16.28
C SER A 199 13.54 10.06 16.39
N ARG A 200 12.91 9.08 17.05
CA ARG A 200 13.44 7.71 17.15
C ARG A 200 13.59 7.04 15.77
N THR A 201 12.70 7.34 14.83
CA THR A 201 12.78 6.85 13.45
C THR A 201 13.87 7.57 12.66
N VAL A 202 13.95 8.90 12.76
CA VAL A 202 14.97 9.72 12.10
C VAL A 202 16.38 9.32 12.55
N LEU A 203 16.57 9.07 13.84
CA LEU A 203 17.87 8.66 14.41
C LEU A 203 18.38 7.31 13.89
N LYS A 204 17.53 6.46 13.28
CA LYS A 204 17.97 5.19 12.68
C LYS A 204 18.70 5.40 11.36
N ASP A 205 18.30 6.41 10.58
CA ASP A 205 18.94 6.76 9.30
C ASP A 205 18.82 8.27 9.04
N PRO A 206 19.64 9.10 9.71
CA PRO A 206 19.49 10.55 9.64
C PRO A 206 19.72 11.15 8.25
N HIS A 207 20.61 10.56 7.45
CA HIS A 207 20.96 11.06 6.13
C HIS A 207 19.84 10.90 5.10
N TYR A 208 18.85 10.04 5.38
CA TYR A 208 17.66 9.92 4.56
C TYR A 208 16.76 11.16 4.65
N TYR A 209 16.77 11.85 5.79
CA TYR A 209 15.85 12.95 6.07
C TYR A 209 16.45 14.31 5.76
N SER A 210 15.60 15.24 5.30
CA SER A 210 16.03 16.60 5.03
C SER A 210 16.52 17.30 6.33
N PRO A 211 17.63 18.06 6.29
CA PRO A 211 18.08 18.87 7.42
C PRO A 211 17.00 19.85 7.90
N VAL A 212 16.13 20.31 6.99
CA VAL A 212 15.01 21.19 7.32
C VAL A 212 14.01 20.48 8.23
N LEU A 213 13.67 19.21 7.94
CA LEU A 213 12.76 18.42 8.79
C LEU A 213 13.36 18.22 10.18
N ILE A 214 14.65 17.87 10.25
CA ILE A 214 15.34 17.64 11.52
C ILE A 214 15.35 18.93 12.36
N GLY A 215 15.71 20.07 11.76
CA GLY A 215 15.71 21.36 12.43
C GLY A 215 14.31 21.77 12.94
N GLN A 216 13.27 21.58 12.14
CA GLN A 216 11.88 21.87 12.54
C GLN A 216 11.41 20.94 13.66
N LEU A 217 11.78 19.66 13.61
CA LEU A 217 11.48 18.68 14.65
C LEU A 217 12.14 19.05 15.98
N ILE A 218 13.41 19.47 15.97
CA ILE A 218 14.13 19.95 17.16
C ILE A 218 13.45 21.20 17.74
N GLN A 219 13.12 22.18 16.90
CA GLN A 219 12.49 23.42 17.32
C GLN A 219 11.16 23.14 18.03
N MET A 220 10.29 22.36 17.38
CA MET A 220 8.98 22.02 17.93
C MET A 220 9.10 21.19 19.22
N SER A 221 9.99 20.19 19.24
CA SER A 221 10.24 19.38 20.44
C SER A 221 10.72 20.24 21.62
N SER A 222 11.58 21.22 21.36
CA SER A 222 12.12 22.11 22.40
C SER A 222 11.04 23.01 22.99
N GLN A 223 10.10 23.50 22.16
CA GLN A 223 8.97 24.31 22.59
C GLN A 223 7.94 23.50 23.38
N LEU A 224 7.73 22.24 23.01
CA LEU A 224 6.72 21.37 23.62
C LEU A 224 7.25 20.57 24.82
N ARG A 225 8.54 20.66 25.14
CA ARG A 225 9.20 19.86 26.18
C ARG A 225 8.48 19.90 27.53
N LEU A 226 7.95 21.06 27.92
CA LEU A 226 7.26 21.24 29.21
C LEU A 226 5.91 20.50 29.29
N PHE A 227 5.39 20.02 28.17
CA PHE A 227 4.15 19.26 28.09
C PHE A 227 4.38 17.74 28.07
N ASP A 228 5.63 17.29 28.28
CA ASP A 228 5.94 15.88 28.47
C ASP A 228 5.13 15.32 29.65
N PRO A 229 4.28 14.29 29.42
CA PRO A 229 3.53 13.64 30.49
C PRO A 229 4.41 13.14 31.64
N GLN A 230 5.66 12.72 31.36
CA GLN A 230 6.58 12.20 32.38
C GLN A 230 6.96 13.30 33.39
N ILE A 231 7.22 14.52 32.92
CA ILE A 231 7.57 15.67 33.76
C ILE A 231 6.46 16.03 34.77
N LYS A 232 5.18 15.77 34.41
CA LYS A 232 4.05 16.01 35.32
C LYS A 232 4.04 15.05 36.51
N GLU A 233 4.63 13.86 36.37
CA GLU A 233 4.70 12.88 37.45
C GLU A 233 5.82 13.20 38.45
N LYS A 234 6.88 13.91 38.04
CA LYS A 234 8.02 14.29 38.90
C LYS A 234 8.57 15.71 38.60
N PRO A 235 7.83 16.77 38.95
CA PRO A 235 8.18 18.15 38.58
C PRO A 235 9.52 18.65 39.17
N GLU A 236 9.94 18.15 40.33
CA GLU A 236 11.18 18.61 41.00
C GLU A 236 12.47 17.99 40.43
N GLN A 237 12.39 16.87 39.72
CA GLN A 237 13.54 16.13 39.20
C GLN A 237 13.66 16.22 37.67
N GLU A 238 12.56 16.40 36.95
CA GLU A 238 12.50 16.20 35.50
C GLU A 238 12.31 17.49 34.68
N SER A 239 11.99 18.64 35.31
CA SER A 239 11.79 19.91 34.60
C SER A 239 13.03 20.42 33.84
N PHE A 240 14.22 20.00 34.25
CA PHE A 240 15.51 20.40 33.67
C PHE A 240 16.15 19.34 32.78
N ILE A 241 15.65 18.10 32.78
CA ILE A 241 16.29 17.00 32.06
C ILE A 241 15.73 16.96 30.64
N GLU A 242 16.57 17.34 29.69
CA GLU A 242 16.24 17.18 28.28
C GLU A 242 16.21 15.69 27.89
N PRO A 243 15.19 15.22 27.16
CA PRO A 243 15.13 13.83 26.74
C PRO A 243 16.35 13.42 25.89
N SER A 244 16.88 12.23 26.15
CA SER A 244 18.09 11.73 25.47
C SER A 244 17.95 11.63 23.95
N TRP A 245 16.73 11.44 23.44
CA TRP A 245 16.46 11.44 22.00
C TRP A 245 16.60 12.84 21.38
N LEU A 246 16.23 13.90 22.10
CA LEU A 246 16.32 15.28 21.63
C LEU A 246 17.79 15.75 21.62
N VAL A 247 18.57 15.38 22.63
CA VAL A 247 20.01 15.65 22.67
C VAL A 247 20.72 14.98 21.47
N ARG A 248 20.42 13.70 21.21
CA ARG A 248 20.98 12.97 20.06
C ARG A 248 20.56 13.60 18.74
N LEU A 249 19.31 14.01 18.62
CA LEU A 249 18.81 14.64 17.39
C LEU A 249 19.54 15.96 17.09
N ARG A 250 19.83 16.79 18.11
CA ARG A 250 20.66 18.00 17.95
C ARG A 250 22.09 17.71 17.55
N HIS A 251 22.70 16.68 18.13
CA HIS A 251 24.04 16.28 17.75
C HIS A 251 24.11 15.88 16.26
N VAL A 252 23.12 15.11 15.81
CA VAL A 252 22.98 14.70 14.41
C VAL A 252 22.73 15.90 13.48
N ASP A 253 21.86 16.83 13.86
CA ASP A 253 21.64 18.08 13.09
C ASP A 253 22.93 18.89 12.92
N GLY A 254 23.78 18.94 13.94
CA GLY A 254 25.09 19.60 13.89
C GLY A 254 26.13 18.88 13.03
N GLN A 255 25.95 17.60 12.72
CA GLN A 255 26.85 16.82 11.86
C GLN A 255 26.44 16.87 10.38
N ILE A 256 25.15 17.11 10.10
CA ILE A 256 24.58 17.10 8.74
C ILE A 256 24.70 18.47 8.07
N LYS A 257 24.84 19.55 8.85
CA LYS A 257 25.05 20.92 8.38
C LYS A 257 26.51 21.18 7.99
#